data_AF-A0A7S2T8Y4-F1
#
_entry.id   AF-A0A7S2T8Y4-F1
#
_cell.length_a   1.000
_cell.length_b   1.000
_cell.length_c   1.000
_cell.angle_alpha   90.00
_cell.angle_beta   90.00
_cell.angle_gamma   90.00
#
_symmetry.space_group_name_H-M   'P 1'
#
loop_
_entity.id
_entity.type
_entity.pdbx_description
1 polymer ?
#
loop_
_entity_poly.entity_id
_entity_poly.type
_entity_poly.pdbx_seq_one_letter_code
_entity_poly.pdbx_strand_id
1 'polypeptide(L)'
;PRREREASAEEKASSDGERPNMRRHHVFMMVVLFTGARTLALAKPSVEWEVSYGILEGQNAEAHPHYVLETADGGFLAIGDAIGYEEGWANVPGCAPPEDEEEAYQKVLLVKVGRDGEKIFQRTYSSCPGHQLGNSFYETADNYVLCGSAGQRSFLIFADKATGAEVDRWTFDLGSGSSGGEFVSQLS
;
A
#
# COMPACT_ATOMS: atom_id res chain seq x y z
N PRO A 1 -100.67 15.22 -24.21
CA PRO A 1 -100.01 13.89 -24.12
C PRO A 1 -98.56 13.96 -24.65
N ARG A 2 -97.59 13.52 -23.83
CA ARG A 2 -96.14 13.31 -24.11
C ARG A 2 -95.31 14.58 -24.41
N ARG A 3 -94.44 15.00 -23.47
CA ARG A 3 -93.05 14.55 -23.13
C ARG A 3 -92.02 15.44 -23.85
N GLU A 4 -91.29 16.25 -23.08
CA GLU A 4 -89.84 16.10 -22.80
C GLU A 4 -88.93 16.21 -24.04
N ARG A 5 -88.01 17.18 -24.06
CA ARG A 5 -86.57 16.97 -23.85
C ARG A 5 -85.74 18.24 -24.07
N GLU A 6 -84.62 18.23 -23.36
CA GLU A 6 -83.58 19.24 -23.15
C GLU A 6 -82.66 19.48 -24.36
N ALA A 7 -81.67 20.36 -24.10
CA ALA A 7 -80.41 20.64 -24.83
C ALA A 7 -80.50 21.79 -25.84
N SER A 8 -79.51 22.67 -26.03
CA SER A 8 -78.21 23.01 -25.42
C SER A 8 -77.56 24.05 -26.36
N ALA A 9 -76.49 24.71 -25.90
CA ALA A 9 -75.47 25.45 -26.70
C ALA A 9 -75.85 26.89 -27.13
N GLU A 10 -75.12 27.89 -26.62
CA GLU A 10 -73.94 28.57 -27.23
C GLU A 10 -74.41 29.85 -27.98
N GLU A 11 -73.75 31.01 -28.02
CA GLU A 11 -72.55 31.61 -27.44
C GLU A 11 -72.55 33.10 -27.93
N LYS A 12 -71.79 33.99 -27.26
CA LYS A 12 -71.31 35.34 -27.70
C LYS A 12 -72.33 36.49 -27.63
N ALA A 13 -71.99 37.71 -27.20
CA ALA A 13 -70.75 38.45 -26.95
C ALA A 13 -71.02 39.50 -25.84
N SER A 14 -70.17 39.75 -24.83
CA SER A 14 -68.89 40.49 -24.79
C SER A 14 -68.93 41.96 -25.27
N SER A 15 -69.04 42.88 -24.29
CA SER A 15 -68.37 44.20 -24.13
C SER A 15 -69.27 45.06 -23.22
N ASP A 16 -68.90 45.68 -22.11
CA ASP A 16 -67.65 46.29 -21.68
C ASP A 16 -67.62 46.26 -20.15
N GLY A 17 -66.46 45.91 -19.58
CA GLY A 17 -66.23 45.94 -18.14
C GLY A 17 -64.92 46.63 -17.83
N GLU A 18 -65.00 47.67 -17.00
CA GLU A 18 -63.92 48.51 -16.49
C GLU A 18 -62.67 47.74 -16.06
N ARG A 19 -61.49 48.29 -16.36
CA ARG A 19 -60.20 47.74 -15.95
C ARG A 19 -60.06 47.80 -14.41
N PRO A 20 -59.87 46.68 -13.69
CA PRO A 20 -59.57 46.76 -12.26
C PRO A 20 -58.09 47.10 -12.07
N ASN A 21 -57.84 48.12 -11.27
CA ASN A 21 -56.55 48.54 -10.77
C ASN A 21 -55.95 47.43 -9.87
N MET A 22 -55.06 46.59 -10.41
CA MET A 22 -54.30 45.64 -9.60
C MET A 22 -53.06 46.32 -8.98
N ARG A 23 -53.18 46.74 -7.73
CA ARG A 23 -52.00 46.95 -6.86
C ARG A 23 -51.26 45.62 -6.74
N ARG A 24 -50.11 45.50 -7.42
CA ARG A 24 -49.19 44.37 -7.27
C ARG A 24 -48.67 44.32 -5.83
N HIS A 25 -49.18 43.37 -5.05
CA HIS A 25 -48.58 43.02 -3.77
C HIS A 25 -47.38 42.13 -4.07
N HIS A 26 -46.17 42.69 -4.00
CA HIS A 26 -44.95 41.89 -4.06
C HIS A 26 -44.81 41.11 -2.75
N VAL A 27 -45.20 39.85 -2.75
CA VAL A 27 -44.86 38.91 -1.67
C VAL A 27 -43.39 38.52 -1.87
N PHE A 28 -42.51 39.04 -1.02
CA PHE A 28 -41.10 38.63 -0.99
C PHE A 28 -41.02 37.33 -0.17
N MET A 29 -40.90 36.19 -0.85
CA MET A 29 -40.62 34.90 -0.19
C MET A 29 -39.11 34.83 0.08
N MET A 30 -38.72 35.07 1.33
CA MET A 30 -37.35 34.86 1.78
C MET A 30 -37.16 33.36 2.08
N VAL A 31 -36.53 32.63 1.13
CA VAL A 31 -36.11 31.25 1.35
C VAL A 31 -34.81 31.29 2.16
N VAL A 32 -34.91 30.97 3.45
CA VAL A 32 -33.73 30.72 4.28
C VAL A 32 -33.27 29.28 4.02
N LEU A 33 -32.25 29.14 3.18
CA LEU A 33 -31.54 27.87 3.02
C LEU A 33 -30.70 27.62 4.27
N PHE A 34 -31.18 26.74 5.16
CA PHE A 34 -30.32 26.14 6.17
C PHE A 34 -29.29 25.26 5.46
N THR A 35 -28.12 25.81 5.16
CA THR A 35 -26.93 25.03 4.84
C THR A 35 -26.50 24.31 6.12
N GLY A 36 -27.09 23.13 6.36
CA GLY A 36 -26.66 22.25 7.44
C GLY A 36 -25.19 21.94 7.26
N ALA A 37 -24.38 22.28 8.26
CA ALA A 37 -22.99 21.86 8.32
C ALA A 37 -22.96 20.33 8.34
N ARG A 38 -22.61 19.72 7.21
CA ARG A 38 -22.35 18.28 7.16
C ARG A 38 -20.99 18.03 7.79
N THR A 39 -21.00 17.50 9.00
CA THR A 39 -19.82 16.86 9.57
C THR A 39 -19.51 15.64 8.70
N LEU A 40 -18.44 15.73 7.89
CA LEU A 40 -17.88 14.56 7.24
C LEU A 40 -17.27 13.69 8.34
N ALA A 41 -17.98 12.67 8.78
CA ALA A 41 -17.37 11.60 9.55
C ALA A 41 -16.31 10.95 8.67
N LEU A 42 -15.03 11.15 9.00
CA LEU A 42 -13.93 10.53 8.28
C LEU A 42 -14.09 9.01 8.45
N ALA A 43 -14.43 8.30 7.37
CA ALA A 43 -14.55 6.85 7.40
C ALA A 43 -13.22 6.24 7.86
N LYS A 44 -13.29 5.20 8.71
CA LYS A 44 -12.10 4.40 9.05
C LYS A 44 -11.46 3.93 7.74
N PRO A 45 -10.13 4.03 7.59
CA PRO A 45 -9.44 3.45 6.44
C PRO A 45 -9.83 1.98 6.28
N SER A 46 -10.28 1.60 5.09
CA SER A 46 -10.45 0.19 4.71
C SER A 46 -9.11 -0.37 4.25
N VAL A 47 -8.82 -1.62 4.60
CA VAL A 47 -7.73 -2.36 3.98
C VAL A 47 -8.07 -2.51 2.49
N GLU A 48 -7.22 -1.99 1.62
CA GLU A 48 -7.40 -2.12 0.17
C GLU A 48 -7.01 -3.53 -0.29
N TRP A 49 -5.89 -4.03 0.22
CA TRP A 49 -5.40 -5.39 0.01
C TRP A 49 -4.51 -5.83 1.17
N GLU A 50 -4.39 -7.14 1.33
CA GLU A 50 -3.47 -7.79 2.26
C GLU A 50 -2.90 -9.03 1.58
N VAL A 51 -1.58 -9.16 1.63
CA VAL A 51 -0.83 -10.28 1.05
C VAL A 51 0.30 -10.66 2.00
N SER A 52 0.74 -11.92 1.94
CA SER A 52 1.82 -12.43 2.79
C SER A 52 2.88 -13.10 1.94
N TYR A 53 4.15 -12.85 2.28
CA TYR A 53 5.30 -13.40 1.58
C TYR A 53 6.33 -13.91 2.60
N GLY A 54 7.00 -15.00 2.26
CA GLY A 54 8.00 -15.64 3.10
C GLY A 54 8.86 -16.61 2.29
N ILE A 55 9.90 -17.17 2.92
CA ILE A 55 10.85 -18.06 2.23
C ILE A 55 10.39 -19.52 2.15
N LEU A 56 9.45 -19.93 3.01
CA LEU A 56 8.83 -21.26 3.01
C LEU A 56 7.31 -21.10 3.13
N GLU A 57 6.64 -20.90 2.00
CA GLU A 57 5.18 -20.74 1.97
C GLU A 57 4.48 -21.96 2.60
N GLY A 58 3.63 -21.72 3.61
CA GLY A 58 2.86 -22.77 4.29
C GLY A 58 3.62 -23.60 5.32
N GLN A 59 4.85 -23.21 5.69
CA GLN A 59 5.65 -23.88 6.71
C GLN A 59 5.86 -22.97 7.94
N ASN A 60 6.40 -23.56 9.02
CA ASN A 60 6.83 -22.79 10.18
C ASN A 60 8.08 -21.99 9.81
N ALA A 61 7.89 -20.74 9.39
CA ALA A 61 8.96 -19.82 9.05
C ALA A 61 8.64 -18.45 9.62
N GLU A 62 9.66 -17.79 10.15
CA GLU A 62 9.58 -16.40 10.56
C GLU A 62 10.11 -15.54 9.41
N ALA A 63 9.34 -14.52 9.05
CA ALA A 63 9.75 -13.50 8.11
C ALA A 63 9.08 -12.21 8.55
N HIS A 64 9.88 -11.15 8.72
CA HIS A 64 9.34 -9.85 9.12
C HIS A 64 10.11 -8.72 8.44
N PRO A 65 9.41 -7.73 7.85
CA PRO A 65 10.07 -6.58 7.26
C PRO A 65 10.62 -5.66 8.36
N HIS A 66 11.83 -5.16 8.15
CA HIS A 66 12.40 -4.07 8.95
C HIS A 66 12.09 -2.71 8.33
N TYR A 67 12.01 -2.65 7.00
CA TYR A 67 11.81 -1.41 6.30
C TYR A 67 10.99 -1.60 5.03
N VAL A 68 10.04 -0.70 4.82
CA VAL A 68 9.13 -0.70 3.67
C VAL A 68 9.03 0.72 3.12
N LEU A 69 9.17 0.89 1.81
CA LEU A 69 8.94 2.16 1.12
C LEU A 69 8.11 1.97 -0.15
N GLU A 70 7.32 2.99 -0.47
CA GLU A 70 6.77 3.17 -1.82
C GLU A 70 7.91 3.47 -2.79
N THR A 71 7.92 2.80 -3.94
CA THR A 71 8.92 2.98 -5.00
C THR A 71 8.41 3.92 -6.08
N ALA A 72 9.30 4.48 -6.89
CA ALA A 72 8.96 5.48 -7.91
C ALA A 72 7.94 4.99 -8.97
N ASP A 73 7.78 3.67 -9.12
CA ASP A 73 6.75 3.04 -9.96
C ASP A 73 5.36 2.95 -9.31
N GLY A 74 5.19 3.45 -8.08
CA GLY A 74 3.96 3.42 -7.29
C GLY A 74 3.66 2.08 -6.61
N GLY A 75 4.58 1.10 -6.67
CA GLY A 75 4.51 -0.12 -5.87
C GLY A 75 5.25 0.02 -4.54
N PHE A 76 5.51 -1.11 -3.88
CA PHE A 76 6.18 -1.12 -2.58
C PHE A 76 7.32 -2.14 -2.55
N LEU A 77 8.43 -1.76 -1.93
CA LEU A 77 9.56 -2.66 -1.66
C LEU A 77 9.70 -2.82 -0.15
N ALA A 78 9.81 -4.07 0.30
CA ALA A 78 10.04 -4.42 1.69
C ALA A 78 11.36 -5.20 1.81
N ILE A 79 12.17 -4.84 2.79
CA ILE A 79 13.36 -5.59 3.19
C ILE A 79 13.22 -6.01 4.66
N GLY A 80 13.73 -7.19 4.97
CA GLY A 80 13.84 -7.70 6.33
C GLY A 80 14.70 -8.95 6.34
N ASP A 81 14.46 -9.81 7.30
CA ASP A 81 15.03 -11.13 7.39
C ASP A 81 13.96 -12.22 7.36
N ALA A 82 14.43 -13.43 7.06
CA ALA A 82 13.61 -14.62 7.08
C ALA A 82 14.43 -15.84 7.47
N ILE A 83 13.80 -16.72 8.25
CA ILE A 83 14.30 -17.99 8.74
C ILE A 83 13.20 -19.05 8.65
N GLY A 84 13.54 -20.22 8.15
CA GLY A 84 12.63 -21.36 8.13
C GLY A 84 12.98 -22.31 9.25
N TYR A 85 12.00 -23.02 9.79
CA TYR A 85 12.22 -24.09 10.76
C TYR A 85 11.73 -25.41 10.18
N GLU A 86 12.60 -26.40 10.09
CA GLU A 86 12.24 -27.78 9.73
C GLU A 86 12.84 -28.72 10.77
N GLU A 87 12.04 -29.66 11.28
CA GLU A 87 12.50 -30.71 12.20
C GLU A 87 13.32 -30.23 13.42
N GLY A 88 13.06 -29.00 13.89
CA GLY A 88 13.70 -28.45 15.09
C GLY A 88 14.93 -27.57 14.86
N TRP A 89 15.35 -27.34 13.61
CA TRP A 89 16.48 -26.48 13.26
C TRP A 89 16.16 -25.50 12.12
N ALA A 90 17.04 -24.51 11.92
CA ALA A 90 16.86 -23.44 10.94
C ALA A 90 17.10 -23.92 9.48
N ASN A 91 16.03 -24.22 8.73
CA ASN A 91 16.14 -24.56 7.31
C ASN A 91 16.02 -23.32 6.42
N VAL A 92 17.06 -23.11 5.61
CA VAL A 92 17.17 -22.02 4.66
C VAL A 92 17.42 -22.58 3.27
N PRO A 93 16.49 -22.41 2.29
CA PRO A 93 16.67 -22.91 0.94
C PRO A 93 18.01 -22.48 0.32
N GLY A 94 18.81 -23.43 -0.13
CA GLY A 94 20.13 -23.18 -0.73
C GLY A 94 21.29 -23.15 0.27
N CYS A 95 21.06 -23.43 1.55
CA CYS A 95 22.09 -23.64 2.56
C CYS A 95 22.05 -25.10 3.04
N ALA A 96 23.21 -25.64 3.43
CA ALA A 96 23.24 -26.92 4.14
C ALA A 96 22.50 -26.78 5.49
N PRO A 97 22.15 -27.87 6.18
CA PRO A 97 21.81 -27.78 7.60
C PRO A 97 23.00 -27.25 8.41
N PRO A 98 22.79 -26.43 9.45
CA PRO A 98 23.86 -26.01 10.33
C PRO A 98 24.41 -27.22 11.10
N GLU A 99 25.73 -27.27 11.27
CA GLU A 99 26.40 -28.34 12.05
C GLU A 99 26.14 -28.20 13.56
N ASP A 100 25.88 -26.97 14.00
CA ASP A 100 25.49 -26.61 15.37
C ASP A 100 24.08 -26.04 15.34
N GLU A 101 23.15 -26.61 16.12
CA GLU A 101 21.76 -26.16 16.21
C GLU A 101 21.64 -24.70 16.73
N GLU A 102 22.68 -24.17 17.39
CA GLU A 102 22.76 -22.76 17.79
C GLU A 102 23.09 -21.82 16.61
N GLU A 103 23.62 -22.31 15.49
CA GLU A 103 23.86 -21.53 14.28
C GLU A 103 22.61 -21.42 13.41
N ALA A 104 21.76 -20.43 13.73
CA ALA A 104 20.61 -20.12 12.88
C ALA A 104 21.06 -19.51 11.55
N TYR A 105 20.66 -20.13 10.43
CA TYR A 105 20.79 -19.50 9.12
C TYR A 105 19.63 -18.53 8.92
N GLN A 106 19.96 -17.28 8.67
CA GLN A 106 18.99 -16.23 8.32
C GLN A 106 19.32 -15.72 6.92
N LYS A 107 18.30 -15.27 6.19
CA LYS A 107 18.48 -14.59 4.90
C LYS A 107 17.91 -13.19 4.99
N VAL A 108 18.57 -12.26 4.31
CA VAL A 108 17.90 -11.02 3.90
C VAL A 108 16.77 -11.40 2.95
N LEU A 109 15.55 -10.96 3.22
CA LEU A 109 14.40 -11.13 2.34
C LEU A 109 14.03 -9.77 1.73
N LEU A 110 13.98 -9.72 0.40
CA LEU A 110 13.55 -8.56 -0.37
C LEU A 110 12.30 -8.92 -1.17
N VAL A 111 11.22 -8.17 -0.97
CA VAL A 111 9.94 -8.39 -1.63
C VAL A 111 9.50 -7.10 -2.30
N LYS A 112 9.26 -7.17 -3.61
CA LYS A 112 8.65 -6.09 -4.38
C LYS A 112 7.23 -6.47 -4.76
N VAL A 113 6.30 -5.57 -4.49
CA VAL A 113 4.92 -5.65 -4.96
C VAL A 113 4.56 -4.45 -5.84
N GLY A 114 3.54 -4.65 -6.67
CA GLY A 114 2.83 -3.60 -7.38
C GLY A 114 1.96 -2.79 -6.43
N ARG A 115 1.29 -1.78 -6.99
CA ARG A 115 0.39 -0.88 -6.25
C ARG A 115 -0.80 -1.60 -5.61
N ASP A 116 -1.23 -2.70 -6.22
CA ASP A 116 -2.35 -3.55 -5.82
C ASP A 116 -1.93 -4.73 -4.94
N GLY A 117 -0.67 -4.79 -4.54
CA GLY A 117 -0.12 -5.90 -3.76
C GLY A 117 0.25 -7.12 -4.62
N GLU A 118 0.22 -7.06 -5.95
CA GLU A 118 0.73 -8.17 -6.78
C GLU A 118 2.25 -8.35 -6.62
N LYS A 119 2.72 -9.58 -6.40
CA LYS A 119 4.17 -9.87 -6.29
C LYS A 119 4.87 -9.64 -7.63
N ILE A 120 5.77 -8.66 -7.68
CA ILE A 120 6.66 -8.44 -8.83
C ILE A 120 7.87 -9.37 -8.72
N PHE A 121 8.57 -9.32 -7.59
CA PHE A 121 9.65 -10.26 -7.30
C PHE A 121 9.81 -10.51 -5.81
N GLN A 122 10.43 -11.65 -5.50
CA GLN A 122 10.92 -11.99 -4.18
C GLN A 122 12.33 -12.55 -4.32
N ARG A 123 13.24 -12.06 -3.49
CA ARG A 123 14.65 -12.43 -3.50
C ARG A 123 15.17 -12.60 -2.11
N THR A 124 16.16 -13.46 -2.00
CA THR A 124 16.87 -13.65 -0.76
C THR A 124 18.36 -13.52 -0.97
N TYR A 125 19.05 -12.94 0.01
CA TYR A 125 20.50 -12.82 0.00
C TYR A 125 21.06 -13.46 1.27
N SER A 126 22.03 -14.35 1.11
CA SER A 126 22.77 -14.92 2.24
C SER A 126 24.17 -15.35 1.82
N SER A 127 25.08 -15.30 2.78
CA SER A 127 26.29 -16.11 2.80
C SER A 127 26.12 -17.09 3.96
N CYS A 128 25.82 -18.35 3.68
CA CYS A 128 25.74 -19.37 4.72
C CYS A 128 27.14 -19.91 5.04
N PRO A 129 27.52 -20.05 6.33
CA PRO A 129 26.73 -19.78 7.54
C PRO A 129 26.69 -18.28 7.93
N GLY A 130 25.70 -17.90 8.76
CA GLY A 130 25.69 -16.63 9.49
C GLY A 130 24.33 -15.92 9.57
N HIS A 131 24.21 -15.01 10.55
CA HIS A 131 23.04 -14.14 10.72
C HIS A 131 23.04 -13.05 9.66
N GLN A 132 22.01 -13.00 8.83
CA GLN A 132 21.86 -12.03 7.77
C GLN A 132 20.60 -11.22 8.01
N LEU A 133 20.74 -9.92 8.24
CA LEU A 133 19.61 -9.03 8.48
C LEU A 133 19.57 -7.97 7.40
N GLY A 134 18.42 -7.79 6.76
CA GLY A 134 18.17 -6.65 5.89
C GLY A 134 17.53 -5.55 6.70
N ASN A 135 18.19 -4.39 6.85
CA ASN A 135 17.73 -3.36 7.78
C ASN A 135 17.00 -2.23 7.04
N SER A 136 17.55 -1.77 5.92
CA SER A 136 16.89 -0.76 5.10
C SER A 136 17.39 -0.78 3.65
N PHE A 137 16.80 0.08 2.82
CA PHE A 137 17.26 0.29 1.46
C PHE A 137 16.99 1.73 1.02
N TYR A 138 17.65 2.13 -0.06
CA TYR A 138 17.41 3.36 -0.78
C TYR A 138 17.19 3.07 -2.27
N GLU A 139 16.16 3.68 -2.86
CA GLU A 139 15.91 3.58 -4.29
C GLU A 139 16.72 4.63 -5.06
N THR A 140 17.52 4.18 -6.02
CA THR A 140 18.21 5.05 -6.98
C THR A 140 17.56 4.97 -8.36
N ALA A 141 18.10 5.72 -9.32
CA ALA A 141 17.69 5.60 -10.72
C ALA A 141 17.94 4.19 -11.28
N ASP A 142 19.08 3.59 -10.93
CA ASP A 142 19.58 2.37 -11.58
C ASP A 142 19.33 1.10 -10.75
N ASN A 143 19.37 1.21 -9.41
CA ASN A 143 19.34 0.07 -8.49
C ASN A 143 18.55 0.38 -7.21
N TYR A 144 18.17 -0.68 -6.48
CA TYR A 144 17.95 -0.58 -5.05
C TYR A 144 19.27 -0.81 -4.32
N VAL A 145 19.64 0.10 -3.41
CA VAL A 145 20.82 -0.06 -2.55
C VAL A 145 20.35 -0.53 -1.20
N LEU A 146 20.59 -1.80 -0.89
CA LEU A 146 20.19 -2.44 0.36
C LEU A 146 21.32 -2.33 1.37
N CYS A 147 20.99 -2.17 2.66
CA CYS A 147 21.97 -2.28 3.74
C CYS A 147 21.51 -3.20 4.86
N GLY A 148 22.47 -3.74 5.59
CA GLY A 148 22.21 -4.68 6.67
C GLY A 148 23.46 -5.34 7.20
N SER A 149 23.29 -6.52 7.79
CA SER A 149 24.37 -7.36 8.31
C SER A 149 24.54 -8.66 7.52
N ALA A 150 25.78 -9.06 7.32
CA ALA A 150 26.20 -10.34 6.80
C ALA A 150 27.16 -10.99 7.80
N GLY A 151 26.61 -11.73 8.75
CA GLY A 151 27.31 -12.19 9.94
C GLY A 151 27.76 -10.99 10.78
N GLN A 152 29.06 -10.89 11.05
CA GLN A 152 29.64 -9.78 11.83
C GLN A 152 30.04 -8.57 10.97
N ARG A 153 29.67 -8.54 9.69
CA ARG A 153 30.03 -7.47 8.74
C ARG A 153 28.80 -6.70 8.29
N SER A 154 28.94 -5.41 8.04
CA SER A 154 27.89 -4.66 7.33
C SER A 154 27.95 -4.93 5.84
N PHE A 155 26.82 -4.88 5.13
CA PHE A 155 26.81 -4.94 3.67
C PHE A 155 26.13 -3.71 3.04
N LEU A 156 26.54 -3.43 1.81
CA LEU A 156 25.71 -2.77 0.81
C LEU A 156 25.51 -3.75 -0.36
N ILE A 157 24.28 -3.99 -0.76
CA ILE A 157 23.95 -4.80 -1.95
C ILE A 157 23.25 -3.88 -2.94
N PHE A 158 23.74 -3.86 -4.18
CA PHE A 158 23.08 -3.20 -5.29
C PHE A 158 22.20 -4.24 -5.98
N ALA A 159 20.90 -4.03 -5.97
CA ALA A 159 19.92 -4.95 -6.53
C ALA A 159 19.27 -4.35 -7.78
N ASP A 160 19.19 -5.16 -8.83
CA ASP A 160 18.50 -4.83 -10.07
C ASP A 160 17.02 -4.51 -9.80
N LYS A 161 16.52 -3.41 -10.37
CA LYS A 161 15.17 -2.92 -10.05
C LYS A 161 14.04 -3.80 -10.57
N ALA A 162 14.27 -4.54 -11.65
CA ALA A 162 13.24 -5.37 -12.27
C ALA A 162 13.15 -6.76 -11.62
N THR A 163 14.28 -7.27 -11.14
CA THR A 163 14.39 -8.67 -10.71
C THR A 163 14.81 -8.85 -9.26
N GLY A 164 15.35 -7.80 -8.63
CA GLY A 164 16.01 -7.89 -7.33
C GLY A 164 17.26 -8.78 -7.35
N ALA A 165 17.86 -9.05 -8.52
CA ALA A 165 19.12 -9.78 -8.59
C ALA A 165 20.27 -8.91 -8.07
N GLU A 166 21.23 -9.53 -7.37
CA GLU A 166 22.46 -8.84 -6.96
C GLU A 166 23.28 -8.45 -8.20
N VAL A 167 23.57 -7.15 -8.32
CA VAL A 167 24.42 -6.56 -9.34
C VAL A 167 25.84 -6.41 -8.79
N ASP A 168 25.97 -5.93 -7.55
CA ASP A 168 27.25 -5.79 -6.85
C ASP A 168 27.03 -5.85 -5.32
N ARG A 169 28.10 -6.13 -4.57
CA ARG A 169 28.08 -6.20 -3.12
C ARG A 169 29.36 -5.68 -2.51
N TRP A 170 29.21 -4.79 -1.55
CA TRP A 170 30.30 -4.32 -0.71
C TRP A 170 30.08 -4.81 0.72
N THR A 171 31.15 -5.22 1.40
CA THR A 171 31.10 -5.58 2.82
C THR A 171 32.15 -4.86 3.62
N PHE A 172 31.76 -4.44 4.82
CA PHE A 172 32.57 -3.60 5.70
C PHE A 172 32.71 -4.27 7.05
N ASP A 173 33.93 -4.24 7.57
CA ASP A 173 34.19 -4.52 8.98
C ASP A 173 34.29 -3.18 9.69
N LEU A 174 33.35 -2.90 10.58
CA LEU A 174 33.37 -1.67 11.37
C LEU A 174 33.99 -1.90 12.76
N GLY A 175 34.52 -3.11 13.02
CA GLY A 175 35.04 -3.53 14.32
C GLY A 175 33.94 -3.92 15.30
N SER A 176 34.33 -4.49 16.46
CA SER A 176 33.51 -4.86 17.63
C SER A 176 32.74 -6.20 17.62
N GLY A 177 32.96 -7.10 16.66
CA GLY A 177 32.37 -8.45 16.69
C GLY A 177 30.87 -8.50 16.37
N SER A 178 30.24 -7.36 16.06
CA SER A 178 28.95 -7.26 15.39
C SER A 178 28.90 -5.95 14.62
N SER A 179 28.76 -6.00 13.30
CA SER A 179 28.60 -4.82 12.44
C SER A 179 27.33 -4.98 11.61
N GLY A 180 26.40 -4.02 11.72
CA GLY A 180 25.15 -3.97 10.96
C GLY A 180 24.95 -2.58 10.36
N GLY A 181 24.74 -2.50 9.05
CA GLY A 181 24.35 -1.25 8.41
C GLY A 181 22.87 -1.00 8.67
N GLU A 182 22.55 -0.01 9.50
CA GLU A 182 21.16 0.24 9.92
C GLU A 182 20.34 1.00 8.86
N PHE A 183 20.88 2.12 8.39
CA PHE A 183 20.17 3.02 7.47
C PHE A 183 21.03 3.45 6.30
N VAL A 184 20.48 3.41 5.10
CA VAL A 184 21.11 3.93 3.88
C VAL A 184 20.25 5.02 3.24
N SER A 185 20.91 6.11 2.84
CA SER A 185 20.29 7.21 2.08
C SER A 185 21.33 7.91 1.22
N GLN A 186 20.88 8.68 0.25
CA GLN A 186 21.73 9.56 -0.56
C GLN A 186 21.59 11.01 -0.09
N LEU A 187 22.72 11.69 0.12
CA LEU A 187 22.75 13.13 0.39
C LEU A 187 22.65 13.90 -0.93
N SER A 188 21.79 14.92 -0.96
CA SER A 188 21.63 15.87 -2.07
C SER A 188 22.57 17.05 -1.94
#